data_AF-A0A7K1BYJ5-F1
#
_entry.id   AF-A0A7K1BYJ5-F1
#
_cell.length_a   1.000
_cell.length_b   1.000
_cell.length_c   1.000
_cell.angle_alpha   90.00
_cell.angle_beta   90.00
_cell.angle_gamma   90.00
#
_symmetry.space_group_name_H-M   'P 1'
#
loop_
_entity.id
_entity.type
_entity.pdbx_description
1 polymer ?
#
loop_
_entity_poly.entity_id
_entity_poly.type
_entity_poly.pdbx_seq_one_letter_code
_entity_poly.pdbx_strand_id
1 'polypeptide(L)'
;VGTWALEAERIAAGRARLLFDTDYKSIPNELGFLNNAVHMNKGCYRGQEPVAKVFNLGQPPRRLTLLHLDGSMVAMPAHGAKIELEGKEVGVIGSVARHYELGPIALALIKRNVPIEATLICEGVTATQEILQK
;
A
#
# COMPACT_ATOMS: atom_id res chain seq x y z
N VAL A 1 -15.43 20.23 -3.56
CA VAL A 1 -14.20 19.47 -3.24
C VAL A 1 -13.49 19.14 -4.56
N GLY A 2 -12.17 19.36 -4.64
CA GLY A 2 -11.38 19.06 -5.84
C GLY A 2 -10.84 17.62 -5.86
N THR A 3 -10.39 17.15 -7.02
CA THR A 3 -9.87 15.77 -7.19
C THR A 3 -8.64 15.50 -6.33
N TRP A 4 -7.74 16.47 -6.17
CA TRP A 4 -6.53 16.31 -5.34
C TRP A 4 -6.84 16.11 -3.85
N ALA A 5 -7.81 16.87 -3.32
CA ALA A 5 -8.26 16.70 -1.95
C ALA A 5 -8.89 15.31 -1.75
N LEU A 6 -9.71 14.87 -2.70
CA LEU A 6 -10.32 13.54 -2.65
C LEU A 6 -9.27 12.41 -2.68
N GLU A 7 -8.22 12.55 -3.48
CA GLU A 7 -7.11 11.60 -3.51
C GLU A 7 -6.35 11.56 -2.19
N ALA A 8 -6.03 12.72 -1.63
CA ALA A 8 -5.30 12.81 -0.36
C ALA A 8 -6.09 12.12 0.77
N GLU A 9 -7.39 12.40 0.87
CA GLU A 9 -8.28 11.76 1.85
C GLU A 9 -8.39 10.24 1.66
N ARG A 10 -8.47 9.77 0.41
CA ARG A 10 -8.52 8.33 0.11
C ARG A 10 -7.24 7.62 0.56
N ILE A 11 -6.08 8.23 0.29
CA ILE A 11 -4.77 7.69 0.66
C ILE A 11 -4.64 7.68 2.18
N ALA A 12 -4.96 8.78 2.86
CA ALA A 12 -4.97 8.88 4.32
C ALA A 12 -5.89 7.83 4.97
N ALA A 13 -7.06 7.56 4.36
CA ALA A 13 -7.98 6.52 4.81
C ALA A 13 -7.54 5.07 4.49
N GLY A 14 -6.34 4.87 3.93
CA GLY A 14 -5.81 3.55 3.64
C GLY A 14 -6.62 2.77 2.59
N ARG A 15 -7.23 3.46 1.62
CA ARG A 15 -8.12 2.84 0.61
C ARG A 15 -7.39 2.64 -0.71
N ALA A 16 -6.95 1.41 -0.96
CA ALA A 16 -6.34 1.03 -2.23
C ALA A 16 -7.29 1.26 -3.42
N ARG A 17 -6.73 1.77 -4.51
CA ARG A 17 -7.35 1.89 -5.83
C ARG A 17 -6.79 0.81 -6.75
N LEU A 18 -7.69 0.06 -7.38
CA LEU A 18 -7.32 -0.92 -8.40
C LEU A 18 -6.54 -0.26 -9.55
N LEU A 19 -5.51 -0.94 -10.05
CA LEU A 19 -4.58 -0.49 -11.09
C LEU A 19 -3.60 0.62 -10.69
N PHE A 20 -3.74 1.21 -9.49
CA PHE A 20 -2.81 2.22 -8.98
C PHE A 20 -2.09 1.77 -7.71
N ASP A 21 -2.79 1.11 -6.79
CA ASP A 21 -2.21 0.58 -5.55
C ASP A 21 -2.01 -0.94 -5.63
N THR A 22 -2.10 -1.50 -6.84
CA THR A 22 -2.10 -2.94 -7.11
C THR A 22 -1.23 -3.26 -8.32
N ASP A 23 -0.60 -4.42 -8.29
CA ASP A 23 0.10 -5.03 -9.42
C ASP A 23 -0.54 -6.35 -9.85
N TYR A 24 0.02 -6.99 -10.88
CA TYR A 24 -0.45 -8.28 -11.42
C TYR A 24 -0.31 -9.46 -10.45
N LYS A 25 0.38 -9.29 -9.32
CA LYS A 25 0.54 -10.31 -8.26
C LYS A 25 -0.32 -10.02 -7.04
N SER A 26 -0.99 -8.87 -7.01
CA SER A 26 -1.73 -8.41 -5.84
C SER A 26 -2.91 -9.30 -5.55
N ILE A 27 -3.04 -9.68 -4.28
CA ILE A 27 -4.19 -10.45 -3.80
C ILE A 27 -5.06 -9.59 -2.88
N PRO A 28 -6.38 -9.82 -2.81
CA PRO A 28 -7.28 -9.09 -1.91
C PRO A 28 -6.83 -9.02 -0.45
N ASN A 29 -6.16 -10.07 0.05
CA ASN A 29 -5.62 -10.15 1.40
C ASN A 29 -4.54 -9.11 1.70
N GLU A 30 -3.84 -8.61 0.68
CA GLU A 30 -2.81 -7.59 0.82
C GLU A 30 -3.40 -6.17 0.93
N LEU A 31 -4.61 -5.96 0.39
CA LEU A 31 -5.17 -4.63 0.07
C LEU A 31 -6.26 -4.17 1.05
N GLY A 32 -6.55 -4.94 2.10
CA GLY A 32 -7.66 -4.66 3.01
C GLY A 32 -9.05 -4.83 2.36
N PHE A 33 -9.15 -5.68 1.34
CA PHE A 33 -10.39 -5.98 0.63
C PHE A 33 -11.18 -7.15 1.22
N LEU A 34 -10.55 -7.91 2.13
CA LEU A 34 -11.23 -8.94 2.92
C LEU A 34 -12.36 -8.27 3.72
N ASN A 35 -13.53 -8.93 3.77
CA ASN A 35 -14.76 -8.47 4.43
C ASN A 35 -15.51 -7.31 3.75
N ASN A 36 -14.88 -6.56 2.85
CA ASN A 36 -15.54 -5.44 2.14
C ASN A 36 -15.90 -5.78 0.70
N ALA A 37 -14.94 -6.33 -0.06
CA ALA A 37 -15.11 -6.63 -1.48
C ALA A 37 -15.07 -8.13 -1.80
N VAL A 38 -14.56 -8.94 -0.87
CA VAL A 38 -14.50 -10.39 -1.00
C VAL A 38 -15.36 -11.05 0.06
N HIS A 39 -16.33 -11.85 -0.40
CA HIS A 39 -17.18 -12.65 0.47
C HIS A 39 -16.59 -14.07 0.56
N MET A 40 -16.17 -14.48 1.76
CA MET A 40 -15.52 -15.78 1.98
C MET A 40 -16.49 -16.95 1.98
N ASN A 41 -17.76 -16.71 2.32
CA ASN A 41 -18.78 -17.75 2.51
C ASN A 41 -19.75 -17.88 1.33
N LYS A 42 -19.45 -17.28 0.17
CA LYS A 42 -20.29 -17.41 -1.04
C LYS A 42 -19.75 -18.56 -1.89
N GLY A 43 -20.53 -18.97 -2.90
CA GLY A 43 -20.10 -20.00 -3.86
C GLY A 43 -18.79 -19.67 -4.58
N CYS A 44 -18.33 -20.62 -5.40
CA CYS A 44 -17.03 -20.53 -6.06
C CYS A 44 -16.92 -19.32 -6.99
N TYR A 45 -15.85 -18.54 -6.87
CA TYR A 45 -15.48 -17.50 -7.82
C TYR A 45 -14.06 -17.71 -8.35
N ARG A 46 -13.78 -17.18 -9.55
CA ARG A 46 -12.47 -17.33 -10.19
C ARG A 46 -11.37 -16.69 -9.34
N GLY A 47 -10.32 -17.45 -9.06
CA GLY A 47 -9.19 -16.99 -8.25
C GLY A 47 -9.43 -17.06 -6.74
N GLN A 48 -10.47 -17.74 -6.26
CA GLN A 48 -10.75 -17.90 -4.83
C GLN A 48 -9.72 -18.77 -4.10
N GLU A 49 -9.14 -19.78 -4.75
CA GLU A 49 -8.17 -20.69 -4.13
C GLU A 49 -6.99 -19.97 -3.44
N PRO A 50 -6.24 -19.07 -4.10
CA PRO A 50 -5.16 -18.35 -3.43
C PRO A 50 -5.66 -17.44 -2.30
N VAL A 51 -6.83 -16.82 -2.46
CA VAL A 51 -7.44 -15.95 -1.44
C VAL A 51 -7.81 -16.74 -0.19
N ALA A 52 -8.50 -17.87 -0.36
CA ALA A 52 -8.91 -18.77 0.71
C ALA A 52 -7.71 -19.45 1.39
N LYS A 53 -6.69 -19.83 0.62
CA LYS A 53 -5.45 -20.39 1.16
C LYS A 53 -4.74 -19.40 2.08
N VAL A 54 -4.56 -18.15 1.64
CA VAL A 54 -3.91 -17.12 2.47
C VAL A 54 -4.78 -16.78 3.68
N PHE A 55 -6.10 -16.72 3.53
CA PHE A 55 -7.02 -16.45 4.65
C PHE A 55 -6.96 -17.52 5.74
N ASN A 56 -6.92 -18.81 5.38
CA ASN A 56 -6.99 -19.91 6.34
C ASN A 56 -5.63 -20.37 6.88
N LEU A 57 -4.57 -20.34 6.06
CA LEU A 57 -3.30 -21.01 6.38
C LEU A 57 -2.13 -20.07 6.66
N GLY A 58 -2.25 -18.76 6.44
CA GLY A 58 -1.08 -17.92 6.53
C GLY A 58 -1.32 -16.43 6.57
N GLN A 59 -0.27 -15.70 6.23
CA GLN A 59 -0.29 -14.25 6.13
C GLN A 59 0.05 -13.86 4.69
N PRO A 60 -0.52 -12.76 4.18
CA PRO A 60 -0.19 -12.28 2.85
C PRO A 60 1.31 -11.95 2.76
N PRO A 61 1.98 -12.23 1.63
CA PRO A 61 3.43 -12.03 1.51
C PRO A 61 3.82 -10.55 1.53
N ARG A 62 2.87 -9.66 1.21
CA ARG A 62 3.01 -8.21 1.31
C ARG A 62 1.91 -7.62 2.18
N ARG A 63 2.08 -6.35 2.53
CA ARG A 63 1.07 -5.53 3.22
C ARG A 63 0.92 -4.20 2.50
N LEU A 64 -0.31 -3.70 2.43
CA LEU A 64 -0.57 -2.31 2.13
C LEU A 64 -0.21 -1.45 3.36
N THR A 65 0.60 -0.43 3.15
CA THR A 65 1.13 0.45 4.19
C THR A 65 0.92 1.90 3.77
N LEU A 66 0.64 2.78 4.73
CA LEU A 66 0.69 4.21 4.52
C LEU A 66 2.13 4.70 4.78
N LEU A 67 2.71 5.41 3.83
CA LEU A 67 4.03 6.02 3.96
C LEU A 67 3.89 7.50 4.22
N HIS A 68 4.64 7.99 5.20
CA HIS A 68 4.87 9.41 5.41
C HIS A 68 6.21 9.75 4.75
N LEU A 69 6.16 10.56 3.70
CA LEU A 69 7.31 10.92 2.87
C LEU A 69 7.94 12.21 3.41
N ASP A 70 9.27 12.30 3.38
CA ASP A 70 9.94 13.55 3.70
C ASP A 70 9.58 14.65 2.68
N GLY A 71 8.94 15.71 3.17
CA GLY A 71 8.52 16.86 2.38
C GLY A 71 9.61 17.89 2.12
N SER A 72 10.83 17.68 2.60
CA SER A 72 11.98 18.55 2.33
C SER A 72 12.40 18.56 0.85
N MET A 73 12.08 17.47 0.13
CA MET A 73 12.42 17.29 -1.28
C MET A 73 11.34 17.90 -2.20
N VAL A 74 11.79 18.54 -3.29
CA VAL A 74 10.88 19.16 -4.27
C VAL A 74 10.07 18.11 -5.05
N ALA A 75 10.66 16.94 -5.29
CA ALA A 75 10.07 15.87 -6.06
C ALA A 75 9.44 14.80 -5.16
N MET A 76 8.22 14.39 -5.52
CA MET A 76 7.55 13.22 -4.93
C MET A 76 7.91 11.98 -5.74
N PRO A 77 8.04 10.80 -5.12
CA PRO A 77 8.27 9.56 -5.85
C PRO A 77 7.12 9.31 -6.83
N ALA A 78 7.46 8.78 -8.01
CA ALA A 78 6.47 8.43 -9.02
C ALA A 78 5.64 7.19 -8.62
N HIS A 79 4.44 7.07 -9.20
CA HIS A 79 3.71 5.81 -9.15
C HIS A 79 4.57 4.68 -9.76
N GLY A 80 4.66 3.55 -9.08
CA GLY A 80 5.50 2.42 -9.49
C GLY A 80 6.96 2.54 -9.07
N ALA A 81 7.36 3.63 -8.39
CA ALA A 81 8.70 3.78 -7.84
C ALA A 81 9.05 2.62 -6.89
N LYS A 82 10.29 2.14 -6.98
CA LYS A 82 10.81 1.10 -6.11
C LYS A 82 11.04 1.65 -4.71
N ILE A 83 10.71 0.83 -3.72
CA ILE A 83 10.97 1.11 -2.31
C ILE A 83 12.13 0.25 -1.88
N GLU A 84 13.14 0.87 -1.29
CA GLU A 84 14.37 0.22 -0.89
C GLU A 84 14.59 0.30 0.62
N LEU A 85 15.14 -0.78 1.16
CA LEU A 85 15.71 -0.85 2.50
C LEU A 85 17.14 -1.35 2.36
N GLU A 86 18.12 -0.55 2.83
CA GLU A 86 19.55 -0.89 2.74
C GLU A 86 19.99 -1.25 1.30
N GLY A 87 19.44 -0.55 0.31
CA GLY A 87 19.74 -0.76 -1.12
C GLY A 87 19.07 -2.00 -1.74
N LYS A 88 18.18 -2.69 -1.02
CA LYS A 88 17.41 -3.82 -1.55
C LYS A 88 15.96 -3.42 -1.79
N GLU A 89 15.42 -3.81 -2.94
CA GLU A 89 14.02 -3.61 -3.27
C GLU A 89 13.10 -4.43 -2.35
N VAL A 90 12.23 -3.73 -1.63
CA VAL A 90 11.30 -4.30 -0.64
C VAL A 90 9.84 -3.99 -0.93
N GLY A 91 9.54 -3.12 -1.89
CA GLY A 91 8.16 -2.78 -2.22
C GLY A 91 8.06 -1.84 -3.41
N VAL A 92 6.84 -1.37 -3.65
CA VAL A 92 6.50 -0.45 -4.73
C VAL A 92 5.52 0.62 -4.26
N ILE A 93 5.73 1.85 -4.72
CA ILE A 93 4.83 2.97 -4.51
C ILE A 93 3.57 2.80 -5.36
N GLY A 94 2.41 2.95 -4.73
CA GLY A 94 1.12 3.05 -5.38
C GLY A 94 0.79 4.51 -5.67
N SER A 95 -0.22 5.02 -4.98
CA SER A 95 -0.69 6.40 -5.11
C SER A 95 0.03 7.33 -4.15
N VAL A 96 0.25 8.57 -4.58
CA VAL A 96 0.94 9.61 -3.80
C VAL A 96 0.11 10.90 -3.80
N ALA A 97 0.03 11.59 -2.66
CA ALA A 97 -0.63 12.88 -2.54
C ALA A 97 0.00 13.75 -1.44
N ARG A 98 -0.37 15.04 -1.42
CA ARG A 98 -0.09 15.96 -0.32
C ARG A 98 -1.37 16.16 0.49
N HIS A 99 -1.40 15.61 1.70
CA HIS A 99 -2.47 15.80 2.67
C HIS A 99 -2.29 17.12 3.42
N TYR A 100 -3.39 17.78 3.75
CA TYR A 100 -3.34 19.09 4.42
C TYR A 100 -2.77 19.00 5.84
N GLU A 101 -2.96 17.85 6.52
CA GLU A 101 -2.53 17.63 7.90
C GLU A 101 -1.33 16.70 8.03
N LEU A 102 -1.25 15.65 7.20
CA LEU A 102 -0.20 14.63 7.27
C LEU A 102 0.99 14.98 6.37
N GLY A 103 0.85 15.99 5.52
CA GLY A 103 1.84 16.33 4.52
C GLY A 103 1.92 15.28 3.39
N PRO A 104 3.10 15.09 2.78
CA PRO A 104 3.34 14.09 1.74
C PRO A 104 3.09 12.65 2.21
N ILE A 105 2.10 11.99 1.62
CA ILE A 105 1.75 10.62 1.94
C ILE A 105 1.62 9.74 0.69
N ALA A 106 1.87 8.46 0.84
CA ALA A 106 1.71 7.47 -0.22
C ALA A 106 1.14 6.14 0.29
N LEU A 107 0.38 5.45 -0.56
CA LEU A 107 0.11 4.03 -0.36
C LEU A 107 1.19 3.20 -1.02
N ALA A 108 1.60 2.12 -0.36
CA ALA A 108 2.64 1.24 -0.86
C ALA A 108 2.35 -0.23 -0.55
N LEU A 109 2.76 -1.11 -1.45
CA LEU A 109 2.83 -2.55 -1.20
C LEU A 109 4.26 -2.92 -0.81
N ILE A 110 4.44 -3.36 0.43
CA ILE A 110 5.75 -3.68 1.01
C ILE A 110 5.79 -5.14 1.45
N LYS A 111 6.93 -5.81 1.25
CA LYS A 111 7.17 -7.17 1.76
C LYS A 111 6.88 -7.23 3.25
N ARG A 112 6.16 -8.27 3.68
CA ARG A 112 5.66 -8.35 5.06
C ARG A 112 6.75 -8.48 6.13
N ASN A 113 7.93 -8.98 5.76
CA ASN A 113 9.07 -9.13 6.67
C ASN A 113 9.86 -7.84 6.91
N VAL A 114 9.52 -6.74 6.23
CA VAL A 114 10.16 -5.43 6.44
C VAL A 114 9.77 -4.91 7.83
N PRO A 115 10.74 -4.53 8.68
CA PRO A 115 10.44 -3.93 9.98
C PRO A 115 9.65 -2.63 9.82
N ILE A 116 8.72 -2.36 10.75
CA ILE A 116 7.82 -1.21 10.68
C ILE A 116 8.59 0.10 10.94
N GLU A 117 9.50 0.06 11.90
CA GLU A 117 10.35 1.20 12.29
C GLU A 117 11.51 1.44 11.31
N ALA A 118 11.62 0.65 10.23
CA ALA A 118 12.68 0.84 9.25
C ALA A 118 12.39 2.07 8.38
N THR A 119 13.38 2.94 8.25
CA THR A 119 13.39 4.03 7.28
C THR A 119 13.59 3.47 5.88
N LEU A 120 12.69 3.82 4.98
CA LEU A 120 12.70 3.38 3.58
C LEU A 120 13.15 4.50 2.66
N ILE A 121 13.67 4.15 1.49
CA ILE A 121 14.05 5.09 0.44
C ILE A 121 13.19 4.82 -0.80
N CYS A 122 12.55 5.87 -1.32
CA CYS A 122 11.69 5.83 -2.50
C CYS A 122 12.18 6.90 -3.47
N GLU A 123 12.90 6.54 -4.54
CA GLU A 123 13.52 7.49 -5.49
C GLU A 123 14.34 8.61 -4.81
N GLY A 124 15.07 8.26 -3.75
CA GLY A 124 15.88 9.21 -2.97
C GLY A 124 15.10 9.98 -1.89
N VAL A 125 13.78 9.80 -1.80
CA VAL A 125 12.95 10.37 -0.71
C VAL A 125 12.88 9.38 0.44
N THR A 126 13.16 9.84 1.65
CA THR A 126 13.03 9.02 2.86
C THR A 126 11.57 8.90 3.27
N ALA A 127 11.21 7.73 3.81
CA ALA A 127 9.84 7.45 4.21
C ALA A 127 9.79 6.64 5.51
N THR A 128 8.84 6.98 6.38
CA THR A 128 8.42 6.13 7.51
C THR A 128 7.11 5.42 7.19
N GLN A 129 6.81 4.36 7.95
CA GLN A 129 5.69 3.46 7.68
C GLN A 129 4.65 3.56 8.79
N GLU A 130 3.38 3.52 8.39
CA GLU A 130 2.23 3.35 9.27
C GLU A 130 1.40 2.15 8.81
N ILE A 131 1.16 1.20 9.73
CA ILE A 131 0.31 0.04 9.45
C ILE A 131 -1.15 0.49 9.40
N LEU A 132 -1.79 0.19 8.28
CA LEU A 132 -3.24 0.31 8.14
C LEU A 132 -3.92 -0.81 8.95
N GLN A 133 -4.60 -0.46 10.04
CA GLN A 133 -5.42 -1.41 10.80
C GLN A 133 -6.73 -1.68 10.03
N LYS A 134 -6.92 -2.89 9.52
CA LYS A 134 -8.20 -3.40 8.99
C LYS A 134 -8.37 -4.87 9.29
#